data_AF-A0A8X6XFK0-F1
#
_entry.id   AF-A0A8X6XFK0-F1
#
_cell.length_a   1.000
_cell.length_b   1.000
_cell.length_c   1.000
_cell.angle_alpha   90.00
_cell.angle_beta   90.00
_cell.angle_gamma   90.00
#
_symmetry.space_group_name_H-M   'P 1'
#
loop_
_entity.id
_entity.type
_entity.pdbx_description
1 polymer ?
#
loop_
_entity_poly.entity_id
_entity_poly.type
_entity_poly.pdbx_seq_one_letter_code
_entity_poly.pdbx_strand_id
1 'polypeptide(L)'
;MCVGGIPVLLGTIFLAVGASAQSENDFLSIINCVATSGNEDMCQDFLDCSYYFAQPFANAEDICTQALTPEGPGKCTEDQELYRNEETRKAINECITSLVTEELTDDQKEEMGEYMECVKKVGDMCSGGGD
;
A
#
# COMPACT_ATOMS: atom_id res chain seq x y z
N MET A 1 18.78 56.61 -11.16
CA MET A 1 19.96 55.91 -10.62
C MET A 1 19.50 55.41 -9.24
N CYS A 2 19.26 54.13 -8.95
CA CYS A 2 20.06 52.93 -9.22
C CYS A 2 19.30 51.82 -9.96
N VAL A 3 20.10 51.02 -10.67
CA VAL A 3 19.82 49.78 -11.38
C VAL A 3 20.01 48.62 -10.39
N GLY A 4 19.23 47.55 -10.52
CA GLY A 4 19.50 46.30 -9.80
C GLY A 4 18.31 45.36 -9.81
N GLY A 5 18.12 44.62 -10.90
CA GLY A 5 17.16 43.51 -10.96
C GLY A 5 17.61 42.35 -10.09
N ILE A 6 16.65 41.72 -9.40
CA ILE A 6 16.79 40.36 -8.89
C ILE A 6 15.65 39.55 -9.54
N PRO A 7 15.94 38.59 -10.42
CA PRO A 7 14.96 37.61 -10.83
C PRO A 7 14.81 36.64 -9.65
N VAL A 8 13.67 36.70 -8.95
CA VAL A 8 13.30 35.64 -7.99
C VAL A 8 12.77 34.46 -8.80
N LEU A 9 13.70 33.76 -9.44
CA LEU A 9 13.54 32.36 -9.82
C LEU A 9 14.16 31.51 -8.72
N LEU A 10 13.59 30.33 -8.55
CA LEU A 10 14.06 29.19 -7.76
C LEU A 10 13.58 29.13 -6.31
N GLY A 11 12.52 28.34 -6.14
CA GLY A 11 12.73 27.09 -5.40
C GLY A 11 12.34 27.13 -3.93
N THR A 12 11.10 27.50 -3.62
CA THR A 12 10.48 27.06 -2.36
C THR A 12 9.25 26.22 -2.69
N ILE A 13 9.51 25.03 -3.23
CA ILE A 13 8.60 23.90 -3.12
C ILE A 13 9.41 22.77 -2.48
N PHE A 14 9.71 22.93 -1.19
CA PHE A 14 9.91 21.75 -0.34
C PHE A 14 8.51 21.25 0.01
N LEU A 15 7.86 20.55 -0.94
CA LEU A 15 6.69 19.76 -0.60
C LEU A 15 7.18 18.44 0.02
N ALA A 16 7.02 18.38 1.34
CA ALA A 16 6.64 17.19 2.08
C ALA A 16 7.53 15.95 1.97
N VAL A 17 8.70 15.99 2.63
CA VAL A 17 9.27 14.77 3.24
C VAL A 17 8.55 14.59 4.58
N GLY A 18 7.44 13.86 4.58
CA GLY A 18 6.63 13.63 5.79
C GLY A 18 5.36 12.80 5.58
N ALA A 19 4.92 12.58 4.33
CA ALA A 19 3.73 11.78 4.03
C ALA A 19 3.98 10.25 3.95
N SER A 20 5.23 9.82 3.77
CA SER A 20 5.55 8.40 3.51
C SER A 20 5.41 7.48 4.73
N ALA A 21 5.70 7.95 5.95
CA ALA A 21 5.57 7.12 7.15
C ALA A 21 4.12 7.00 7.66
N GLN A 22 3.27 7.98 7.36
CA GLN A 22 1.87 7.99 7.81
C GLN A 22 1.02 7.09 6.91
N SER A 23 1.21 7.16 5.58
CA SER A 23 0.47 6.30 4.65
C SER A 23 0.88 4.82 4.73
N GLU A 24 2.15 4.52 5.05
CA GLU A 24 2.62 3.15 5.25
C GLU A 24 1.99 2.53 6.52
N ASN A 25 1.89 3.31 7.60
CA ASN A 25 1.25 2.87 8.84
C ASN A 25 -0.26 2.66 8.63
N ASP A 26 -0.92 3.53 7.86
CA ASP A 26 -2.33 3.39 7.51
C ASP A 26 -2.58 2.12 6.66
N PHE A 27 -1.72 1.84 5.67
CA PHE A 27 -1.83 0.62 4.86
C PHE A 27 -1.61 -0.65 5.69
N LEU A 28 -0.55 -0.69 6.51
CA LEU A 28 -0.27 -1.83 7.38
C LEU A 28 -1.37 -2.06 8.42
N SER A 29 -1.98 -0.98 8.92
CA SER A 29 -3.13 -1.08 9.81
C SER A 29 -4.34 -1.72 9.11
N ILE A 30 -4.64 -1.31 7.87
CA ILE A 30 -5.74 -1.86 7.08
C ILE A 30 -5.52 -3.36 6.81
N ILE A 31 -4.36 -3.75 6.28
CA ILE A 31 -4.09 -5.15 5.94
C ILE A 31 -4.07 -6.04 7.20
N ASN A 32 -3.58 -5.55 8.34
CA ASN A 32 -3.63 -6.28 9.60
C ASN A 32 -5.07 -6.53 10.06
N CYS A 33 -5.94 -5.53 9.92
CA CYS A 33 -7.35 -5.72 10.24
C CYS A 33 -8.01 -6.73 9.30
N VAL A 34 -7.87 -6.58 7.98
CA VAL A 34 -8.41 -7.54 7.01
C VAL A 34 -7.94 -8.95 7.33
N ALA A 35 -6.63 -9.12 7.54
CA ALA A 35 -6.00 -10.40 7.80
C ALA A 35 -6.54 -11.12 9.04
N THR A 36 -6.97 -10.37 10.06
CA THR A 36 -7.44 -10.88 11.35
C THR A 36 -8.95 -10.83 11.51
N SER A 37 -9.68 -10.37 10.48
CA SER A 37 -11.13 -10.15 10.53
C SER A 37 -11.97 -11.43 10.70
N GLY A 38 -11.42 -12.60 10.33
CA GLY A 38 -12.20 -13.84 10.24
C GLY A 38 -13.26 -13.80 9.12
N ASN A 39 -13.21 -12.81 8.23
CA ASN A 39 -14.18 -12.57 7.17
C ASN A 39 -13.57 -12.88 5.80
N GLU A 40 -13.93 -14.03 5.24
CA GLU A 40 -13.43 -14.49 3.94
C GLU A 40 -13.79 -13.51 2.80
N ASP A 41 -14.99 -12.92 2.82
CA ASP A 41 -15.42 -11.97 1.78
C ASP A 41 -14.56 -10.70 1.82
N MET A 42 -14.28 -10.19 3.02
CA MET A 42 -13.39 -9.03 3.20
C MET A 42 -11.95 -9.33 2.76
N CYS A 43 -11.48 -10.55 3.00
CA CYS A 43 -10.19 -11.04 2.53
C CYS A 43 -10.12 -11.06 1.00
N GLN A 44 -11.18 -11.58 0.38
CA GLN A 44 -11.28 -11.68 -1.07
C GLN A 44 -11.37 -10.29 -1.70
N ASP A 45 -12.17 -9.38 -1.14
CA ASP A 45 -12.27 -7.99 -1.61
C ASP A 45 -10.92 -7.28 -1.55
N PHE A 46 -10.12 -7.52 -0.50
CA PHE A 46 -8.76 -6.98 -0.43
C PHE A 46 -7.86 -7.56 -1.53
N LEU A 47 -7.90 -8.87 -1.74
CA LEU A 47 -7.13 -9.52 -2.80
C LEU A 47 -7.56 -9.05 -4.19
N ASP A 48 -8.84 -8.78 -4.39
CA ASP A 48 -9.39 -8.27 -5.65
C ASP A 48 -8.94 -6.84 -5.95
N CYS A 49 -8.55 -6.05 -4.93
CA CYS A 49 -7.93 -4.74 -5.16
C CYS A 49 -6.64 -4.83 -5.98
N SER A 50 -5.95 -5.99 -6.00
CA SER A 50 -4.76 -6.22 -6.83
C SER A 50 -5.02 -6.03 -8.33
N TYR A 51 -6.29 -6.01 -8.78
CA TYR A 51 -6.65 -5.64 -10.14
C TYR A 51 -6.10 -4.27 -10.56
N TYR A 52 -6.03 -3.30 -9.64
CA TYR A 52 -5.53 -1.95 -9.88
C TYR A 52 -4.03 -1.80 -9.66
N PHE A 53 -3.33 -2.91 -9.42
CA PHE A 53 -1.95 -2.84 -8.98
C PHE A 53 -1.02 -2.58 -10.16
N ALA A 54 -0.36 -1.43 -10.14
CA ALA A 54 0.55 -1.04 -11.20
C ALA A 54 1.63 -2.11 -11.40
N GLN A 55 1.99 -2.38 -12.65
CA GLN A 55 2.80 -3.54 -13.00
C GLN A 55 4.14 -3.68 -12.24
N PRO A 56 4.90 -2.59 -11.93
CA PRO A 56 6.10 -2.69 -11.10
C PRO A 56 5.81 -3.24 -9.70
N PHE A 57 4.68 -2.85 -9.10
CA PHE A 57 4.25 -3.33 -7.79
C PHE A 57 3.73 -4.76 -7.86
N ALA A 58 2.94 -5.11 -8.88
CA ALA A 58 2.45 -6.49 -9.08
C ALA A 58 3.62 -7.49 -9.22
N ASN A 59 4.65 -7.14 -9.99
CA ASN A 59 5.84 -7.98 -10.11
C ASN A 59 6.60 -8.10 -8.78
N ALA A 60 6.73 -7.00 -8.04
CA ALA A 60 7.40 -7.01 -6.75
C ALA A 60 6.61 -7.84 -5.71
N GLU A 61 5.28 -7.72 -5.68
CA GLU A 61 4.42 -8.53 -4.82
C GLU A 61 4.52 -10.00 -5.14
N ASP A 62 4.48 -10.42 -6.41
CA ASP A 62 4.64 -11.83 -6.77
C ASP A 62 5.98 -12.39 -6.26
N ILE A 63 7.07 -11.65 -6.44
CA ILE A 63 8.40 -12.03 -5.92
C ILE A 63 8.41 -12.14 -4.39
N CYS A 64 7.88 -11.12 -3.71
CA CYS A 64 7.93 -11.02 -2.25
C CYS A 64 7.00 -12.04 -1.57
N THR A 65 5.80 -12.23 -2.09
CA THR A 65 4.82 -13.19 -1.57
C THR A 65 5.27 -14.63 -1.83
N GLN A 66 5.84 -14.96 -3.00
CA GLN A 66 6.41 -16.30 -3.21
C GLN A 66 7.58 -16.60 -2.27
N ALA A 67 8.41 -15.60 -1.95
CA ALA A 67 9.56 -15.77 -1.07
C ALA A 67 9.17 -15.92 0.41
N LEU A 68 8.21 -15.14 0.88
CA LEU A 68 7.84 -15.03 2.30
C LEU A 68 6.64 -15.91 2.68
N THR A 69 5.75 -16.17 1.72
CA THR A 69 4.54 -16.98 1.87
C THR A 69 4.41 -17.98 0.71
N PRO A 70 5.29 -19.01 0.63
CA PRO A 70 5.31 -19.95 -0.49
C PRO A 70 4.05 -20.82 -0.62
N GLU A 71 3.22 -20.86 0.43
CA GLU A 71 1.92 -21.53 0.42
C GLU A 71 0.79 -20.64 -0.12
N GLY A 72 1.10 -19.38 -0.47
CA GLY A 72 0.16 -18.37 -0.93
C GLY A 72 -0.51 -17.59 0.21
N PRO A 73 -1.42 -16.66 -0.14
CA PRO A 73 -2.22 -15.93 0.83
C PRO A 73 -3.19 -16.87 1.57
N GLY A 74 -3.33 -16.66 2.88
CA GLY A 74 -4.41 -17.26 3.66
C GLY A 74 -5.77 -16.63 3.34
N LYS A 75 -6.85 -17.28 3.78
CA LYS A 75 -8.23 -16.89 3.44
C LYS A 75 -8.93 -16.01 4.49
N CYS A 76 -8.22 -15.51 5.49
CA CYS A 76 -8.79 -14.80 6.64
C CYS A 76 -9.90 -15.62 7.35
N THR A 77 -9.69 -16.91 7.55
CA THR A 77 -10.57 -17.74 8.41
C THR A 77 -10.14 -17.62 9.87
N GLU A 78 -10.92 -18.13 10.82
CA GLU A 78 -10.54 -18.16 12.25
C GLU A 78 -9.14 -18.76 12.50
N ASP A 79 -8.73 -19.71 11.66
CA ASP A 79 -7.44 -20.41 11.78
C ASP A 79 -6.38 -19.96 10.75
N GLN A 80 -6.71 -19.02 9.85
CA GLN A 80 -5.79 -18.60 8.79
C GLN A 80 -5.85 -17.10 8.54
N GLU A 81 -4.77 -16.39 8.87
CA GLU A 81 -4.61 -14.97 8.50
C GLU A 81 -4.13 -14.78 7.06
N LEU A 82 -4.52 -13.65 6.45
CA LEU A 82 -3.88 -13.18 5.22
C LEU A 82 -2.38 -12.93 5.47
N TYR A 83 -1.55 -13.56 4.66
CA TYR A 83 -0.08 -13.55 4.78
C TYR A 83 0.45 -13.98 6.17
N ARG A 84 -0.17 -14.99 6.80
CA ARG A 84 0.29 -15.70 8.02
C ARG A 84 0.26 -14.92 9.33
N ASN A 85 0.95 -13.77 9.42
CA ASN A 85 1.05 -12.94 10.62
C ASN A 85 1.53 -11.52 10.28
N GLU A 86 1.47 -10.63 11.26
CA GLU A 86 1.83 -9.22 11.10
C GLU A 86 3.28 -9.01 10.67
N GLU A 87 4.22 -9.79 11.22
CA GLU A 87 5.64 -9.69 10.86
C GLU A 87 5.86 -10.03 9.37
N THR A 88 5.17 -11.05 8.87
CA THR A 88 5.23 -11.47 7.47
C THR A 88 4.62 -10.40 6.56
N ARG A 89 3.48 -9.81 6.93
CA ARG A 89 2.85 -8.70 6.19
C ARG A 89 3.78 -7.49 6.09
N LYS A 90 4.42 -7.13 7.20
CA LYS A 90 5.41 -6.05 7.23
C LYS A 90 6.60 -6.38 6.33
N ALA A 91 7.13 -7.60 6.40
CA ALA A 91 8.26 -8.03 5.57
C ALA A 91 7.92 -8.02 4.06
N ILE A 92 6.68 -8.39 3.68
CA ILE A 92 6.20 -8.28 2.29
C ILE A 92 6.18 -6.81 1.85
N ASN A 93 5.62 -5.92 2.65
CA ASN A 93 5.56 -4.48 2.34
C ASN A 93 6.96 -3.85 2.18
N GLU A 94 7.89 -4.17 3.09
CA GLU A 94 9.28 -3.73 3.01
C GLU A 94 9.97 -4.28 1.76
N CYS A 95 9.74 -5.56 1.43
CA CYS A 95 10.27 -6.19 0.24
C CYS A 95 9.78 -5.51 -1.04
N ILE A 96 8.47 -5.26 -1.17
CA ILE A 96 7.89 -4.58 -2.33
C ILE A 96 8.50 -3.18 -2.49
N THR A 97 8.55 -2.41 -1.41
CA THR A 97 9.11 -1.05 -1.39
C THR A 97 10.59 -1.04 -1.76
N SER A 98 11.34 -2.11 -1.43
CA SER A 98 12.76 -2.23 -1.80
C SER A 98 12.99 -2.56 -3.28
N LEU A 99 12.03 -3.19 -3.95
CA LEU A 99 12.11 -3.59 -5.35
C LEU A 99 11.60 -2.51 -6.30
N VAL A 100 10.57 -1.76 -5.89
CA VAL A 100 10.03 -0.65 -6.68
C VAL A 100 10.86 0.61 -6.44
N THR A 101 11.88 0.79 -7.29
CA THR A 101 12.86 1.89 -7.16
C THR A 101 12.74 2.95 -8.24
N GLU A 102 11.98 2.69 -9.29
CA GLU A 102 11.78 3.61 -10.41
C GLU A 102 10.62 4.57 -10.14
N GLU A 103 10.70 5.78 -10.72
CA GLU A 103 9.58 6.71 -10.68
C GLU A 103 8.44 6.17 -11.54
N LEU A 104 7.24 6.15 -10.96
CA LEU A 104 6.04 5.71 -11.66
C LEU A 104 5.65 6.69 -12.77
N THR A 105 5.14 6.15 -13.87
CA THR A 105 4.44 6.94 -14.90
C THR A 105 3.15 7.53 -14.32
N ASP A 106 2.57 8.52 -15.01
CA ASP A 106 1.30 9.11 -14.56
C ASP A 106 0.17 8.08 -14.54
N ASP A 107 0.09 7.20 -15.53
CA ASP A 107 -0.86 6.08 -15.57
C ASP A 107 -0.67 5.13 -14.36
N GLN A 108 0.59 4.80 -14.02
CA GLN A 108 0.89 3.95 -12.87
C GLN A 108 0.56 4.63 -11.54
N LYS A 109 0.69 5.96 -11.46
CA LYS A 109 0.27 6.73 -10.28
C LYS A 109 -1.25 6.71 -10.13
N GLU A 110 -1.99 6.78 -11.24
CA GLU A 110 -3.45 6.64 -11.26
C GLU A 110 -3.89 5.24 -10.81
N GLU A 111 -3.32 4.18 -11.39
CA GLU A 111 -3.54 2.79 -10.98
C GLU A 111 -3.30 2.60 -9.47
N MET A 112 -2.16 3.08 -8.96
CA MET A 112 -1.86 3.02 -7.52
C MET A 112 -2.81 3.84 -6.67
N GLY A 113 -3.36 4.94 -7.20
CA GLY A 113 -4.41 5.72 -6.56
C GLY A 113 -5.70 4.91 -6.41
N GLU A 114 -6.15 4.25 -7.48
CA GLU A 114 -7.34 3.37 -7.49
C GLU A 114 -7.16 2.17 -6.55
N TYR A 115 -5.95 1.57 -6.54
CA TYR A 115 -5.59 0.53 -5.58
C TYR A 115 -5.74 1.00 -4.13
N MET A 116 -5.17 2.16 -3.79
CA MET A 116 -5.25 2.69 -2.43
C MET A 116 -6.69 3.07 -2.03
N GLU A 117 -7.51 3.55 -2.97
CA GLU A 117 -8.94 3.79 -2.72
C GLU A 117 -9.70 2.49 -2.48
N CYS A 118 -9.41 1.43 -3.25
CA CYS A 118 -10.00 0.11 -3.05
C CYS A 118 -9.66 -0.44 -1.67
N VAL A 119 -8.37 -0.47 -1.32
CA VAL A 119 -7.90 -0.98 -0.02
C VAL A 119 -8.51 -0.19 1.14
N LYS A 120 -8.63 1.13 1.03
CA LYS A 120 -9.28 1.96 2.05
C LYS A 120 -10.76 1.61 2.23
N LYS A 121 -11.52 1.42 1.15
CA LYS A 121 -12.94 1.02 1.24
C LYS A 121 -13.09 -0.31 1.96
N VAL A 122 -12.18 -1.26 1.71
CA VAL A 122 -12.16 -2.53 2.44
C VAL A 122 -11.85 -2.27 3.91
N GLY A 123 -10.82 -1.48 4.20
CA GLY A 123 -10.44 -1.08 5.56
C GLY A 123 -11.52 -0.32 6.33
N ASP A 124 -12.40 0.44 5.68
CA ASP A 124 -13.52 1.13 6.36
C ASP A 124 -14.50 0.12 7.01
N MET A 125 -14.59 -1.10 6.48
CA MET A 125 -15.37 -2.19 7.08
C MET A 125 -14.80 -2.63 8.44
N CYS A 126 -13.50 -2.40 8.69
CA CYS A 126 -12.89 -2.59 10.00
C CYS A 126 -13.32 -1.55 11.03
N SER A 127 -13.56 -0.32 10.57
CA SER A 127 -13.91 0.80 11.45
C SER A 127 -15.41 0.82 11.80
N GLY A 128 -16.21 -0.01 11.13
CA GLY A 128 -17.66 -0.12 11.30
C GLY A 128 -18.15 -1.18 12.30
N GLY A 129 -17.25 -1.90 12.98
CA GLY A 129 -17.58 -2.94 13.97
C GLY A 129 -17.77 -2.42 15.41
N GLY A 130 -18.06 -1.14 15.59
CA GLY A 130 -18.36 -0.53 16.88
C GLY A 130 -19.87 -0.35 17.09
N ASP A 131 -20.46 -1.32 17.81
CA ASP A 131 -21.79 -1.33 18.46
C ASP A 131 -23.06 -1.33 17.59
#